data_AF-A0A3Q3SLD3-F1
#
_entry.id   AF-A0A3Q3SLD3-F1
#
_cell.length_a   1.000
_cell.length_b   1.000
_cell.length_c   1.000
_cell.angle_alpha   90.00
_cell.angle_beta   90.00
_cell.angle_gamma   90.00
#
_symmetry.space_group_name_H-M   'P 1'
#
loop_
_entity.id
_entity.type
_entity.pdbx_description
1 polymer ?
#
loop_
_entity_poly.entity_id
_entity_poly.type
_entity_poly.pdbx_seq_one_letter_code
_entity_poly.pdbx_strand_id
1 'polypeptide(L)'
;MHLLTVIVGIVLLPKVYTLKCNECQPGVSGTCTNVQKDCASQNTQCSSMRITSYQGSSTVSDLSAKSCALAQDCGEGSLKFGNIRTVITNKCCSTDLCNTEPAPVPTKTNPNGKKCYTCSGSECKTTLNCEGAEDYCFSGTMTAEGIKVTMKGCASKVFCSNTQSSSFTQAVQTEVSCCQGDYCNSACSTSAGLLLLLTPIYLVLFS
;
A
#
# COMPACT_ATOMS: atom_id res chain seq x y z
N MET A 1 1.51 -53.21 -14.00
CA MET A 1 1.01 -52.52 -12.78
C MET A 1 1.31 -51.02 -12.76
N HIS A 2 2.46 -50.55 -13.26
CA HIS A 2 2.79 -49.11 -13.27
C HIS A 2 1.89 -48.22 -14.16
N LEU A 3 1.40 -48.73 -15.30
CA LEU A 3 0.53 -47.95 -16.21
C LEU A 3 -0.85 -47.68 -15.60
N LEU A 4 -1.41 -48.66 -14.89
CA LEU A 4 -2.70 -48.55 -14.19
C LEU A 4 -2.63 -47.55 -13.03
N THR A 5 -1.53 -47.51 -12.28
CA THR A 5 -1.31 -46.50 -11.23
C THR A 5 -1.16 -45.08 -11.78
N VAL A 6 -0.58 -44.90 -12.98
CA VAL A 6 -0.48 -43.58 -13.63
C VAL A 6 -1.85 -43.11 -14.13
N ILE A 7 -2.64 -43.99 -14.75
CA ILE A 7 -4.00 -43.66 -15.22
C ILE A 7 -4.91 -43.32 -14.03
N VAL A 8 -4.87 -44.11 -12.95
CA VAL A 8 -5.62 -43.84 -11.72
C VAL A 8 -5.15 -42.53 -11.05
N GLY A 9 -3.85 -42.24 -11.04
CA GLY A 9 -3.31 -40.99 -10.54
C GLY A 9 -3.77 -39.76 -11.32
N ILE A 10 -3.86 -39.83 -12.65
CA ILE A 10 -4.34 -38.74 -13.51
C ILE A 10 -5.85 -38.52 -13.39
N VAL A 11 -6.63 -39.60 -13.23
CA VAL A 11 -8.10 -39.53 -13.05
C VAL A 11 -8.49 -39.06 -11.64
N LEU A 12 -7.65 -39.31 -10.63
CA LEU A 12 -7.84 -38.88 -9.24
C LEU A 12 -7.21 -37.52 -8.92
N LEU A 13 -6.62 -36.81 -9.89
CA LEU A 13 -6.25 -35.42 -9.68
C LEU A 13 -7.52 -34.64 -9.31
N PRO A 14 -7.65 -34.13 -8.07
CA PRO A 14 -8.81 -33.36 -7.70
C PRO A 14 -8.88 -32.18 -8.66
N LYS A 15 -10.05 -31.97 -9.28
CA LYS A 15 -10.33 -30.70 -9.94
C LYS A 15 -10.06 -29.63 -8.89
N VAL A 16 -8.96 -28.89 -9.05
CA VAL A 16 -8.65 -27.76 -8.20
C VAL A 16 -9.70 -26.73 -8.57
N TYR A 17 -10.74 -26.60 -7.74
CA TYR A 17 -11.73 -25.55 -7.88
C TYR A 17 -11.04 -24.24 -7.55
N THR A 18 -10.66 -23.51 -8.59
CA THR A 18 -10.12 -22.16 -8.47
C THR A 18 -11.29 -21.20 -8.28
N LEU A 19 -11.17 -20.31 -7.30
CA LEU A 19 -12.14 -19.24 -7.06
C LEU A 19 -12.33 -18.42 -8.34
N LYS A 20 -13.57 -18.16 -8.74
CA LYS A 20 -13.88 -17.31 -9.89
C LYS A 20 -14.31 -15.93 -9.42
N CYS A 21 -13.70 -14.88 -9.96
CA CYS A 21 -14.00 -13.50 -9.57
C CYS A 21 -14.34 -12.61 -10.78
N ASN A 22 -15.02 -11.49 -10.52
CA ASN A 22 -15.10 -10.42 -11.48
C ASN A 22 -13.76 -9.67 -11.52
N GLU A 23 -13.24 -9.41 -12.71
CA GLU A 23 -12.04 -8.60 -12.95
C GLU A 23 -12.42 -7.40 -13.82
N CYS A 24 -11.94 -6.23 -13.44
CA CYS A 24 -11.98 -5.04 -14.27
C CYS A 24 -10.90 -4.05 -13.85
N GLN A 25 -10.24 -3.47 -14.84
CA GLN A 25 -9.29 -2.37 -14.67
C GLN A 25 -10.01 -1.07 -15.03
N PRO A 26 -9.85 0.04 -14.29
CA PRO A 26 -10.38 1.32 -14.73
C PRO A 26 -9.71 1.72 -16.05
N GLY A 27 -10.49 1.78 -17.13
CA GLY A 27 -10.07 2.43 -18.37
C GLY A 27 -10.16 3.96 -18.27
N VAL A 28 -9.66 4.68 -19.29
CA VAL A 28 -9.67 6.15 -19.37
C VAL A 28 -11.10 6.75 -19.27
N SER A 29 -12.13 5.96 -19.57
CA SER A 29 -13.55 6.33 -19.53
C SER A 29 -14.23 6.11 -18.18
N GLY A 30 -13.55 5.57 -17.16
CA GLY A 30 -14.12 5.31 -15.83
C GLY A 30 -15.14 4.16 -15.76
N THR A 31 -15.46 3.51 -16.88
CA THR A 31 -16.38 2.36 -16.94
C THR A 31 -15.63 1.04 -16.77
N CYS A 32 -16.00 0.29 -15.72
CA CYS A 32 -15.49 -1.05 -15.41
C CYS A 32 -16.45 -2.09 -16.00
N THR A 33 -16.05 -2.73 -17.10
CA THR A 33 -16.78 -3.89 -17.64
C THR A 33 -16.25 -5.16 -16.99
N ASN A 34 -17.10 -5.85 -16.23
CA ASN A 34 -16.70 -7.07 -15.54
C ASN A 34 -16.38 -8.20 -16.53
N VAL A 35 -15.23 -8.81 -16.39
CA VAL A 35 -14.87 -10.10 -17.02
C VAL A 35 -14.73 -11.13 -15.91
N GLN A 36 -15.26 -12.34 -16.11
CA GLN A 36 -15.10 -13.41 -15.12
C GLN A 36 -13.77 -14.12 -15.34
N LYS A 37 -13.01 -14.34 -14.27
CA LYS A 37 -11.71 -15.01 -14.36
C LYS A 37 -11.47 -15.91 -13.17
N ASP A 38 -10.84 -17.05 -13.45
CA ASP A 38 -10.37 -17.98 -12.44
C ASP A 38 -9.09 -17.45 -11.79
N CYS A 39 -9.06 -17.42 -10.46
CA CYS A 39 -7.89 -16.97 -9.71
C CYS A 39 -6.80 -18.06 -9.70
N ALA A 40 -5.55 -17.66 -9.96
CA ALA A 40 -4.43 -18.57 -10.13
C ALA A 40 -3.91 -19.23 -8.84
N SER A 41 -4.25 -18.69 -7.66
CA SER A 41 -3.71 -19.13 -6.37
C SER A 41 -4.82 -19.55 -5.41
N GLN A 42 -4.56 -20.54 -4.56
CA GLN A 42 -5.54 -21.00 -3.57
C GLN A 42 -5.76 -20.01 -2.42
N ASN A 43 -4.84 -19.06 -2.22
CA ASN A 43 -4.92 -18.05 -1.14
C ASN A 43 -5.48 -16.71 -1.62
N THR A 44 -6.12 -16.67 -2.79
CA THR A 44 -6.75 -15.45 -3.31
C THR A 44 -8.22 -15.36 -2.93
N GLN A 45 -8.69 -14.12 -2.82
CA GLN A 45 -10.09 -13.76 -2.62
C GLN A 45 -10.53 -12.85 -3.77
N CYS A 46 -11.83 -12.77 -4.02
CA CYS A 46 -12.37 -11.76 -4.91
C CYS A 46 -12.29 -10.40 -4.24
N SER A 47 -11.77 -9.41 -4.95
CA SER A 47 -11.53 -8.06 -4.44
C SER A 47 -12.36 -7.05 -5.22
N SER A 48 -13.01 -6.15 -4.47
CA SER A 48 -13.58 -4.91 -4.96
C SER A 48 -12.78 -3.77 -4.36
N MET A 49 -12.04 -3.06 -5.21
CA MET A 49 -11.12 -2.01 -4.81
C MET A 49 -11.63 -0.64 -5.24
N ARG A 50 -11.43 0.35 -4.40
CA ARG A 50 -11.66 1.76 -4.68
C ARG A 50 -10.43 2.57 -4.31
N ILE A 51 -9.98 3.43 -5.22
CA ILE A 51 -8.83 4.31 -5.04
C ILE A 51 -9.36 5.74 -5.11
N THR A 52 -9.34 6.44 -3.98
CA THR A 52 -9.80 7.83 -3.91
C THR A 52 -8.65 8.73 -3.51
N SER A 53 -8.40 9.75 -4.34
CA SER A 53 -7.36 10.75 -4.11
C SER A 53 -7.98 12.11 -3.86
N TYR A 54 -7.49 12.79 -2.83
CA TYR A 54 -7.94 14.09 -2.37
C TYR A 54 -6.81 15.11 -2.50
N GLN A 55 -7.17 16.33 -2.90
CA GLN A 55 -6.32 17.51 -2.75
C GLN A 55 -7.00 18.44 -1.74
N GLY A 56 -6.47 18.50 -0.52
CA GLY A 56 -7.18 19.10 0.60
C GLY A 56 -8.52 18.41 0.85
N SER A 57 -9.62 19.17 0.79
CA SER A 57 -10.99 18.64 0.98
C SER A 57 -11.67 18.16 -0.30
N SER A 58 -11.06 18.39 -1.46
CA SER A 58 -11.68 18.10 -2.77
C SER A 58 -11.20 16.75 -3.30
N THR A 59 -12.13 15.92 -3.76
CA THR A 59 -11.79 14.69 -4.49
C THR A 59 -11.29 15.04 -5.88
N VAL A 60 -10.08 14.60 -6.22
CA VAL A 60 -9.45 14.84 -7.54
C VAL A 60 -9.44 13.59 -8.41
N SER A 61 -9.59 12.41 -7.80
CA SER A 61 -9.71 11.14 -8.53
C SER A 61 -10.48 10.13 -7.68
N ASP A 62 -11.32 9.32 -8.32
CA ASP A 62 -12.08 8.25 -7.69
C ASP A 62 -12.24 7.10 -8.69
N LEU A 63 -11.52 6.02 -8.48
CA LEU A 63 -11.42 4.88 -9.39
C LEU A 63 -11.88 3.61 -8.69
N SER A 64 -12.55 2.73 -9.43
CA SER A 64 -12.93 1.41 -8.94
C SER A 64 -12.32 0.33 -9.81
N ALA A 65 -11.85 -0.74 -9.19
CA ALA A 65 -11.25 -1.90 -9.84
C ALA A 65 -11.75 -3.18 -9.18
N LYS A 66 -11.69 -4.29 -9.90
CA LYS A 66 -12.00 -5.61 -9.38
C LYS A 66 -10.95 -6.60 -9.82
N SER A 67 -10.59 -7.53 -8.95
CA SER A 67 -9.50 -8.46 -9.21
C SER A 67 -9.57 -9.70 -8.31
N CYS A 68 -8.74 -10.69 -8.61
CA CYS A 68 -8.27 -11.63 -7.60
C CYS A 68 -7.17 -10.94 -6.76
N ALA A 69 -7.27 -10.97 -5.44
CA ALA A 69 -6.29 -10.38 -4.54
C ALA A 69 -5.86 -11.38 -3.46
N LEU A 70 -4.66 -11.23 -2.91
CA LEU A 70 -4.25 -12.02 -1.75
C LEU A 70 -5.02 -11.52 -0.52
N ALA A 71 -5.27 -12.41 0.45
CA ALA A 71 -5.95 -12.03 1.69
C ALA A 71 -5.29 -10.86 2.44
N GLN A 72 -3.96 -10.70 2.30
CA GLN A 72 -3.19 -9.60 2.91
C GLN A 72 -3.42 -8.23 2.25
N ASP A 73 -3.97 -8.20 1.03
CA ASP A 73 -4.28 -6.98 0.30
C ASP A 73 -5.67 -6.43 0.64
N CYS A 74 -6.43 -7.17 1.46
CA CYS A 74 -7.77 -6.82 1.90
C CYS A 74 -7.71 -5.81 3.06
N GLY A 75 -8.60 -4.82 3.02
CA GLY A 75 -8.67 -3.75 4.02
C GLY A 75 -8.46 -2.37 3.41
N GLU A 76 -8.27 -1.38 4.28
CA GLU A 76 -8.04 0.00 3.91
C GLU A 76 -6.57 0.37 4.13
N GLY A 77 -5.94 0.96 3.12
CA GLY A 77 -4.63 1.57 3.22
C GLY A 77 -4.67 3.02 2.76
N SER A 78 -3.86 3.88 3.36
CA SER A 78 -3.74 5.27 2.95
C SER A 78 -2.29 5.77 2.96
N LEU A 79 -2.07 6.81 2.15
CA LEU A 79 -0.86 7.62 2.15
C LEU A 79 -1.23 9.09 2.05
N LYS A 80 -0.37 9.95 2.60
CA LYS A 80 -0.52 11.40 2.55
C LYS A 80 0.83 12.07 2.36
N PHE A 81 0.96 12.91 1.33
CA PHE A 81 2.15 13.73 1.07
C PHE A 81 1.72 15.11 0.58
N GLY A 82 2.35 16.15 1.12
CA GLY A 82 1.96 17.54 0.89
C GLY A 82 0.46 17.73 1.17
N ASN A 83 -0.27 18.18 0.15
CA ASN A 83 -1.72 18.38 0.19
C ASN A 83 -2.51 17.23 -0.44
N ILE A 84 -1.82 16.17 -0.88
CA ILE A 84 -2.43 14.99 -1.52
C ILE A 84 -2.58 13.88 -0.50
N ARG A 85 -3.77 13.31 -0.42
CA ARG A 85 -4.05 12.10 0.35
C ARG A 85 -4.73 11.08 -0.55
N THR A 86 -4.24 9.85 -0.56
CA THR A 86 -4.83 8.75 -1.32
C THR A 86 -5.23 7.65 -0.35
N VAL A 87 -6.45 7.17 -0.49
CA VAL A 87 -6.98 6.04 0.27
C VAL A 87 -7.39 4.95 -0.70
N ILE A 88 -6.93 3.73 -0.42
CA ILE A 88 -7.27 2.50 -1.15
C ILE A 88 -8.13 1.67 -0.21
N THR A 89 -9.38 1.47 -0.58
CA THR A 89 -10.30 0.58 0.12
C THR A 89 -10.45 -0.70 -0.69
N ASN A 90 -10.09 -1.84 -0.11
CA ASN A 90 -10.22 -3.14 -0.76
C ASN A 90 -11.12 -4.08 0.05
N LYS A 91 -12.31 -4.36 -0.45
CA LYS A 91 -13.26 -5.29 0.15
C LYS A 91 -13.10 -6.67 -0.50
N CYS A 92 -12.78 -7.66 0.31
CA CYS A 92 -12.61 -9.04 -0.16
C CYS A 92 -13.74 -9.97 0.25
N CYS A 93 -13.93 -11.03 -0.52
CA CYS A 93 -14.87 -12.11 -0.25
C CYS A 93 -14.40 -13.41 -0.91
N SER A 94 -14.86 -14.56 -0.40
CA SER A 94 -14.25 -15.88 -0.69
C SER A 94 -15.13 -16.83 -1.50
N THR A 95 -16.26 -16.38 -2.03
CA THR A 95 -17.16 -17.21 -2.86
C THR A 95 -17.14 -16.73 -4.31
N ASP A 96 -17.50 -17.61 -5.25
CA ASP A 96 -17.49 -17.27 -6.66
C ASP A 96 -18.31 -16.00 -6.96
N LEU A 97 -17.71 -15.09 -7.72
CA LEU A 97 -18.26 -13.86 -8.26
C LEU A 97 -18.83 -12.89 -7.21
N CYS A 98 -18.45 -13.03 -5.93
CA CYS A 98 -19.01 -12.27 -4.82
C CYS A 98 -18.69 -10.76 -4.85
N ASN A 99 -17.68 -10.34 -5.60
CA ASN A 99 -17.26 -8.95 -5.73
C ASN A 99 -18.15 -8.16 -6.74
N THR A 100 -19.47 -8.19 -6.55
CA THR A 100 -20.44 -7.51 -7.42
C THR A 100 -20.47 -6.00 -7.18
N GLU A 101 -20.44 -5.60 -5.92
CA GLU A 101 -20.50 -4.20 -5.51
C GLU A 101 -19.12 -3.55 -5.49
N PRO A 102 -19.01 -2.24 -5.79
CA PRO A 102 -17.77 -1.49 -5.59
C PRO A 102 -17.41 -1.41 -4.10
N ALA A 103 -16.14 -1.15 -3.81
CA ALA A 103 -15.72 -0.83 -2.45
C ALA A 103 -16.38 0.48 -1.97
N PRO A 104 -16.64 0.62 -0.66
CA PRO A 104 -17.23 1.84 -0.12
C PRO A 104 -16.30 3.04 -0.30
N VAL A 105 -16.88 4.23 -0.29
CA VAL A 105 -16.10 5.48 -0.25
C VAL A 105 -15.37 5.55 1.09
N PRO A 106 -14.07 5.93 1.11
CA PRO A 106 -13.34 6.15 2.34
C PRO A 106 -14.04 7.16 3.24
N THR A 107 -14.06 6.87 4.55
CA THR A 107 -14.59 7.82 5.51
C THR A 107 -13.61 8.98 5.72
N LYS A 108 -14.15 10.18 5.99
CA LYS A 108 -13.31 11.32 6.36
C LYS A 108 -12.70 11.06 7.73
N THR A 109 -11.40 11.33 7.83
CA THR A 109 -10.62 11.11 9.05
C THR A 109 -10.12 12.42 9.62
N ASN A 110 -9.95 12.46 10.94
CA ASN A 110 -9.31 13.60 11.62
C ASN A 110 -7.79 13.37 11.73
N PRO A 111 -7.02 14.45 11.97
CA PRO A 111 -5.60 14.31 12.33
C PRO A 111 -5.42 13.38 13.53
N ASN A 112 -4.44 12.47 13.45
CA ASN A 112 -4.20 11.45 14.48
C ASN A 112 -3.06 11.81 15.46
N GLY A 113 -2.48 13.01 15.32
CA GLY A 113 -1.37 13.50 16.15
C GLY A 113 0.03 13.12 15.66
N LYS A 114 0.15 12.13 14.77
CA LYS A 114 1.43 11.71 14.17
C LYS A 114 1.96 12.79 13.22
N LYS A 115 3.27 13.01 13.21
CA LYS A 115 3.93 14.00 12.35
C LYS A 115 5.05 13.37 11.53
N CYS A 116 5.12 13.74 10.26
CA CYS A 116 6.15 13.24 9.33
C CYS A 116 6.69 14.38 8.46
N TYR A 117 7.89 14.20 7.91
CA TYR A 117 8.37 15.05 6.84
C TYR A 117 7.64 14.75 5.53
N THR A 118 7.54 15.78 4.68
CA THR A 118 6.96 15.68 3.35
C THR A 118 7.79 16.44 2.32
N CYS A 119 7.73 16.00 1.08
CA CYS A 119 8.24 16.73 -0.08
C CYS A 119 7.58 16.28 -1.37
N SER A 120 7.54 17.21 -2.30
CA SER A 120 7.41 16.94 -3.73
C SER A 120 8.57 17.69 -4.40
N GLY A 121 9.69 17.02 -4.63
CA GLY A 121 10.92 17.62 -5.16
C GLY A 121 12.14 17.50 -4.23
N SER A 122 13.10 18.42 -4.36
CA SER A 122 14.41 18.35 -3.68
C SER A 122 14.41 18.88 -2.24
N GLU A 123 13.53 19.81 -1.89
CA GLU A 123 13.51 20.45 -0.57
C GLU A 123 12.58 19.72 0.42
N CYS A 124 13.04 18.58 0.96
CA CYS A 124 12.35 17.78 1.97
C CYS A 124 12.44 18.35 3.39
N LYS A 125 12.08 19.62 3.57
CA LYS A 125 12.13 20.31 4.87
C LYS A 125 10.75 20.56 5.50
N THR A 126 9.68 20.41 4.73
CA THR A 126 8.32 20.65 5.22
C THR A 126 7.80 19.44 5.99
N THR A 127 6.88 19.71 6.91
CA THR A 127 6.25 18.68 7.75
C THR A 127 4.74 18.68 7.52
N LEU A 128 4.11 17.53 7.72
CA LEU A 128 2.64 17.42 7.71
C LEU A 128 2.13 16.60 8.89
N ASN A 129 0.87 16.86 9.27
CA ASN A 129 0.13 16.07 10.24
C ASN A 129 -0.59 14.92 9.53
N CYS A 130 -0.41 13.71 10.04
CA CYS A 130 -1.06 12.51 9.50
C CYS A 130 -2.52 12.43 9.95
N GLU A 131 -3.32 11.63 9.24
CA GLU A 131 -4.75 11.49 9.49
C GLU A 131 -5.16 10.02 9.67
N GLY A 132 -6.16 9.79 10.53
CA GLY A 132 -6.78 8.48 10.70
C GLY A 132 -5.75 7.37 11.00
N ALA A 133 -5.72 6.35 10.15
CA ALA A 133 -4.86 5.18 10.29
C ALA A 133 -3.41 5.36 9.80
N GLU A 134 -2.99 6.59 9.45
CA GLU A 134 -1.64 6.89 8.98
C GLU A 134 -0.64 7.00 10.14
N ASP A 135 -0.25 5.86 10.70
CA ASP A 135 0.60 5.74 11.90
C ASP A 135 2.11 5.61 11.59
N TYR A 136 2.48 5.45 10.31
CA TYR A 136 3.87 5.38 9.84
C TYR A 136 4.26 6.64 9.06
N CYS A 137 5.55 6.92 9.02
CA CYS A 137 6.11 7.81 8.01
C CYS A 137 6.73 6.97 6.89
N PHE A 138 6.64 7.45 5.65
CA PHE A 138 7.30 6.82 4.51
C PHE A 138 8.31 7.76 3.84
N SER A 139 9.26 7.15 3.13
CA SER A 139 10.18 7.81 2.20
C SER A 139 10.41 6.89 1.00
N GLY A 140 10.25 7.43 -0.20
CA GLY A 140 10.47 6.71 -1.46
C GLY A 140 10.95 7.63 -2.57
N THR A 141 11.29 7.05 -3.71
CA THR A 141 11.69 7.81 -4.91
C THR A 141 10.96 7.30 -6.13
N MET A 142 10.27 8.21 -6.84
CA MET A 142 9.59 7.93 -8.11
C MET A 142 10.36 8.54 -9.28
N THR A 143 10.28 7.93 -10.44
CA THR A 143 10.80 8.51 -11.69
C THR A 143 9.62 9.06 -12.49
N ALA A 144 9.53 10.37 -12.63
CA ALA A 144 8.56 11.04 -13.49
C ALA A 144 9.33 11.75 -14.62
N GLU A 145 9.01 11.42 -15.87
CA GLU A 145 9.65 12.02 -17.06
C GLU A 145 11.19 11.94 -17.06
N GLY A 146 11.75 10.85 -16.51
CA GLY A 146 13.20 10.65 -16.38
C GLY A 146 13.85 11.36 -15.19
N ILE A 147 13.09 12.14 -14.41
CA ILE A 147 13.55 12.83 -13.20
C ILE A 147 13.18 11.99 -11.97
N LYS A 148 14.19 11.66 -11.15
CA LYS A 148 13.98 10.98 -9.88
C LYS A 148 13.54 11.99 -8.81
N VAL A 149 12.30 11.89 -8.36
CA VAL A 149 11.68 12.74 -7.35
C VAL A 149 11.58 11.97 -6.03
N THR A 150 12.06 12.57 -4.94
CA THR A 150 11.88 12.00 -3.60
C THR A 150 10.52 12.40 -3.06
N MET A 151 9.80 11.43 -2.50
CA MET A 151 8.52 11.62 -1.85
C MET A 151 8.59 11.14 -0.40
N LYS A 152 8.00 11.94 0.48
CA LYS A 152 7.91 11.65 1.91
C LYS A 152 6.51 11.99 2.39
N GLY A 153 6.05 11.30 3.43
CA GLY A 153 4.76 11.60 4.01
C GLY A 153 4.34 10.60 5.07
N CYS A 154 3.04 10.54 5.31
CA CYS A 154 2.41 9.59 6.22
C CYS A 154 1.85 8.39 5.47
N ALA A 155 1.81 7.26 6.15
CA ALA A 155 1.42 5.97 5.61
C ALA A 155 0.68 5.16 6.66
N SER A 156 -0.35 4.43 6.24
CA SER A 156 -0.97 3.40 7.07
C SER A 156 -0.08 2.17 7.20
N LYS A 157 -0.27 1.40 8.28
CA LYS A 157 0.34 0.06 8.42
C LYS A 157 0.14 -0.84 7.20
N VAL A 158 -1.06 -0.84 6.60
CA VAL A 158 -1.38 -1.65 5.42
C VAL A 158 -0.52 -1.24 4.23
N PHE A 159 -0.20 0.04 4.06
CA PHE A 159 0.77 0.47 3.05
C PHE A 159 2.16 -0.11 3.33
N CYS A 160 2.63 0.09 4.55
CA CYS A 160 4.01 -0.20 4.92
C CYS A 160 4.31 -1.69 5.06
N SER A 161 3.31 -2.50 5.38
CA SER A 161 3.46 -3.95 5.50
C SER A 161 3.47 -4.66 4.15
N ASN A 162 2.92 -4.00 3.12
CA ASN A 162 2.70 -4.58 1.80
C ASN A 162 3.68 -4.00 0.76
N THR A 163 4.97 -3.97 1.07
CA THR A 163 6.04 -3.58 0.12
C THR A 163 6.14 -4.49 -1.12
N GLN A 164 5.33 -5.56 -1.18
CA GLN A 164 5.20 -6.52 -2.28
C GLN A 164 3.77 -6.51 -2.91
N SER A 165 2.80 -5.73 -2.42
CA SER A 165 1.46 -5.71 -3.03
C SER A 165 1.48 -4.90 -4.30
N SER A 166 1.28 -5.61 -5.40
CA SER A 166 1.28 -5.08 -6.77
C SER A 166 0.31 -3.91 -6.93
N SER A 167 -0.82 -3.88 -6.22
CA SER A 167 -1.82 -2.82 -6.38
C SER A 167 -1.35 -1.45 -5.85
N PHE A 168 -0.61 -1.42 -4.74
CA PHE A 168 -0.19 -0.16 -4.13
C PHE A 168 1.17 0.29 -4.65
N THR A 169 2.08 -0.66 -4.87
CA THR A 169 3.38 -0.38 -5.47
C THR A 169 3.29 -0.06 -6.97
N GLN A 170 2.36 -0.65 -7.75
CA GLN A 170 2.14 -0.23 -9.15
C GLN A 170 1.55 1.18 -9.25
N ALA A 171 0.74 1.59 -8.28
CA ALA A 171 0.18 2.94 -8.27
C ALA A 171 1.25 4.02 -8.05
N VAL A 172 2.39 3.68 -7.42
CA VAL A 172 3.42 4.65 -7.02
C VAL A 172 4.78 4.41 -7.73
N GLN A 173 5.05 3.22 -8.29
CA GLN A 173 6.31 2.85 -8.97
C GLN A 173 7.58 3.17 -8.16
N THR A 174 7.57 2.90 -6.86
CA THR A 174 8.67 3.27 -5.96
C THR A 174 9.05 2.16 -4.99
N GLU A 175 10.35 2.02 -4.73
CA GLU A 175 10.82 1.46 -3.46
C GLU A 175 10.43 2.42 -2.32
N VAL A 176 9.64 1.92 -1.37
CA VAL A 176 9.18 2.69 -0.21
C VAL A 176 9.81 2.10 1.04
N SER A 177 10.41 2.97 1.85
CA SER A 177 10.82 2.67 3.22
C SER A 177 9.80 3.26 4.19
N CYS A 178 9.47 2.52 5.24
CA CYS A 178 8.59 2.99 6.30
C CYS A 178 9.28 2.94 7.66
N CYS A 179 8.88 3.85 8.54
CA CYS A 179 9.31 3.89 9.93
C CYS A 179 8.19 4.37 10.85
N GLN A 180 8.28 4.00 12.12
CA GLN A 180 7.33 4.42 13.16
C GLN A 180 8.01 5.41 14.11
N GLY A 181 7.24 6.35 14.66
CA GLY A 181 7.75 7.51 15.40
C GLY A 181 7.63 8.81 14.61
N ASP A 182 7.56 9.93 15.33
CA ASP A 182 7.43 11.25 14.71
C ASP A 182 8.72 11.64 13.99
N TYR A 183 8.56 12.20 12.79
CA TYR A 183 9.65 12.70 11.96
C TYR A 183 10.74 11.66 11.63
N CYS A 184 10.47 10.37 11.83
CA CYS A 184 11.45 9.30 11.63
C CYS A 184 11.94 9.20 10.17
N ASN A 185 11.16 9.71 9.22
CA ASN A 185 11.53 9.79 7.81
C ASN A 185 12.42 11.01 7.50
N SER A 186 13.15 11.54 8.47
CA SER A 186 14.16 12.57 8.27
C SER A 186 15.31 12.07 7.38
N ALA A 187 16.09 12.97 6.79
CA ALA A 187 17.33 12.61 6.08
C ALA A 187 18.48 12.25 7.03
N CYS A 188 18.28 12.36 8.35
CA CYS A 188 19.33 12.24 9.34
C CYS A 188 19.43 10.80 9.84
N SER A 189 20.44 10.06 9.36
CA SER A 189 20.98 8.90 10.06
C SER A 189 21.63 9.40 11.37
N THR A 190 20.83 9.59 12.40
CA THR A 190 21.29 10.02 13.74
C THR A 190 21.82 8.86 14.58
N SER A 191 22.16 7.72 13.97
CA SER A 191 22.81 6.63 14.73
C SER A 191 24.28 6.95 15.07
N ALA A 192 24.95 7.83 14.32
CA ALA A 192 26.36 8.16 14.56
C ALA A 192 26.58 9.40 15.47
N GLY A 193 25.62 10.32 15.54
CA GLY A 193 25.79 11.60 16.26
C GLY A 193 25.55 11.52 17.77
N LEU A 194 24.63 10.64 18.21
CA LEU A 194 24.28 10.54 19.64
C LEU A 194 25.32 9.73 20.45
N LEU A 195 26.05 8.81 19.80
CA LEU A 195 27.13 8.05 20.43
C LEU A 195 28.39 8.88 20.70
N LEU A 196 28.56 10.01 20.00
CA LEU A 196 29.71 10.90 20.18
C LEU A 196 29.53 11.94 21.31
N LEU A 197 28.32 12.07 21.86
CA LEU A 197 28.05 13.00 22.97
C LEU A 197 28.23 12.36 24.35
N LEU A 198 28.47 11.05 24.43
CA LEU A 198 28.70 10.35 25.70
C LEU A 198 30.20 10.20 26.05
N THR A 199 31.11 10.66 25.20
CA THR A 199 32.56 10.42 25.37
C THR A 199 33.41 11.54 26.01
N PRO A 200 32.94 12.75 26.40
CA PRO A 200 33.79 13.67 27.17
C PRO A 200 33.43 13.81 28.67
N ILE A 201 32.47 13.05 29.21
CA ILE A 201 32.14 13.15 30.66
C ILE A 201 33.05 12.26 31.53
N TYR A 202 33.63 11.19 30.97
CA TYR A 202 34.53 10.30 31.71
C TYR A 202 35.93 10.88 31.98
N LEU A 203 36.38 11.89 31.23
CA LEU A 203 37.72 12.48 31.41
C LEU A 203 37.77 13.57 32.49
N VAL A 204 36.63 14.16 32.86
CA VAL A 204 36.55 15.23 33.87
C VAL A 204 36.41 14.69 35.29
N LEU A 205 35.98 13.43 35.46
CA LEU A 205 35.79 12.81 36.77
C LEU A 205 37.05 12.09 37.31
N PHE A 206 38.13 12.03 36.52
CA PHE A 206 39.39 11.38 36.87
C PHE A 206 40.64 12.24 36.61
N SER A 207 40.50 13.57 36.61
CA SER A 207 41.62 14.52 36.65
C SER A 207 41.70 15.20 38.01
#